data_AF-A0A1S9DDZ7-F1
#
_entry.id   AF-A0A1S9DDZ7-F1
#
_cell.length_a   1.000
_cell.length_b   1.000
_cell.length_c   1.000
_cell.angle_alpha   90.00
_cell.angle_beta   90.00
_cell.angle_gamma   90.00
#
_symmetry.space_group_name_H-M   'P 1'
#
loop_
_entity.id
_entity.type
_entity.pdbx_description
1 polymer ?
#
loop_
_entity_poly.entity_id
_entity_poly.type
_entity_poly.pdbx_seq_one_letter_code
_entity_poly.pdbx_strand_id
1 'polypeptide(L)'
;MITYRIMLDLRGPDNFSMYTFNDHSAYGAIEVVQNMMLDFDEASGKWQQQWAVIEALAWLLSGDFLSLMVMIDDGDLFRETTILLEQMFLTLLAELEKEGQLEAHSDVHNIGLIMGLIAGEANTLRSDGFINIKKSKAKSYHGQDFIPYLLAYASKGNISLRGPSNIDEIIAKGEEL
;
A
#
# COMPACT_ATOMS: atom_id res chain seq x y z
N MET A 1 -16.88 -3.14 -0.13
CA MET A 1 -15.52 -3.49 0.33
C MET A 1 -15.55 -4.73 1.25
N ILE A 2 -16.12 -5.84 0.76
CA ILE A 2 -16.20 -7.14 1.46
C ILE A 2 -15.51 -8.24 0.62
N THR A 3 -15.36 -8.00 -0.69
CA THR A 3 -14.88 -8.97 -1.68
C THR A 3 -13.43 -9.42 -1.43
N TYR A 4 -12.47 -8.51 -1.26
CA TYR A 4 -11.07 -8.92 -1.09
C TYR A 4 -10.81 -9.70 0.19
N ARG A 5 -11.51 -9.38 1.29
CA ARG A 5 -11.41 -10.16 2.52
C ARG A 5 -11.91 -11.59 2.32
N ILE A 6 -13.04 -11.78 1.64
CA ILE A 6 -13.52 -13.12 1.26
C ILE A 6 -12.48 -13.83 0.38
N MET A 7 -11.85 -13.13 -0.56
CA MET A 7 -10.84 -13.71 -1.44
C MET A 7 -9.58 -14.16 -0.70
N LEU A 8 -9.21 -13.48 0.39
CA LEU A 8 -8.15 -13.96 1.30
C LEU A 8 -8.61 -15.23 2.03
N ASP A 9 -9.83 -15.24 2.57
CA ASP A 9 -10.36 -16.39 3.30
C ASP A 9 -10.44 -17.64 2.41
N LEU A 10 -10.81 -17.49 1.13
CA LEU A 10 -10.87 -18.59 0.16
C LEU A 10 -9.50 -19.19 -0.19
N ARG A 11 -8.40 -18.51 0.15
CA ARG A 11 -7.01 -18.98 -0.08
C ARG A 11 -6.31 -19.42 1.19
N GLY A 12 -6.99 -19.36 2.34
CA GLY A 12 -6.50 -19.91 3.60
C GLY A 12 -6.85 -21.41 3.69
N PRO A 13 -5.90 -22.35 3.62
CA PRO A 13 -6.18 -23.78 3.76
C PRO A 13 -6.84 -24.13 5.11
N ASP A 14 -6.50 -23.39 6.17
CA ASP A 14 -7.09 -23.56 7.51
C ASP A 14 -8.61 -23.33 7.50
N ASN A 15 -9.12 -22.44 6.65
CA ASN A 15 -10.57 -22.20 6.52
C ASN A 15 -11.33 -23.40 5.93
N PHE A 16 -10.61 -24.36 5.35
CA PHE A 16 -11.14 -25.61 4.81
C PHE A 16 -10.68 -26.83 5.60
N SER A 17 -10.14 -26.63 6.81
CA SER A 17 -9.58 -27.71 7.64
C SER A 17 -8.48 -28.52 6.93
N MET A 18 -7.73 -27.87 6.05
CA MET A 18 -6.61 -28.48 5.33
C MET A 18 -5.28 -28.07 5.96
N TYR A 19 -4.36 -29.02 6.07
CA TYR A 19 -2.98 -28.74 6.47
C TYR A 19 -2.07 -28.94 5.26
N THR A 20 -1.50 -27.84 4.76
CA THR A 20 -0.58 -27.84 3.61
C THR A 20 0.80 -27.33 4.05
N PHE A 21 1.42 -26.44 3.28
CA PHE A 21 2.64 -25.73 3.65
C PHE A 21 2.34 -24.49 4.50
N ASN A 22 3.31 -24.06 5.31
CA ASN A 22 3.19 -22.95 6.26
C ASN A 22 3.11 -21.56 5.60
N ASP A 23 3.51 -21.47 4.33
CA ASP A 23 3.54 -20.28 3.50
C ASP A 23 2.37 -20.20 2.49
N HIS A 24 1.51 -21.23 2.41
CA HIS A 24 0.40 -21.28 1.44
C HIS A 24 -0.52 -20.06 1.58
N SER A 25 -0.94 -19.73 2.81
CA SER A 25 -1.75 -18.53 3.06
C SER A 25 -1.03 -17.24 2.65
N ALA A 26 0.31 -17.20 2.70
CA ALA A 26 1.10 -16.04 2.29
C ALA A 26 1.07 -15.87 0.77
N TYR A 27 1.28 -16.95 0.00
CA TYR A 27 1.09 -16.94 -1.46
C TYR A 27 -0.34 -16.53 -1.85
N GLY A 28 -1.33 -17.03 -1.12
CA GLY A 28 -2.72 -16.65 -1.32
C GLY A 28 -2.98 -15.15 -1.09
N ALA A 29 -2.38 -14.57 -0.05
CA ALA A 29 -2.46 -13.13 0.21
C ALA A 29 -1.76 -12.30 -0.88
N ILE A 30 -0.57 -12.71 -1.33
CA ILE A 30 0.13 -12.07 -2.46
C ILE A 30 -0.73 -12.10 -3.72
N GLU A 31 -1.34 -13.24 -4.05
CA GLU A 31 -2.19 -13.37 -5.23
C GLU A 31 -3.39 -12.40 -5.18
N VAL A 32 -4.03 -12.24 -4.01
CA VAL A 32 -5.14 -11.28 -3.85
C VAL A 32 -4.65 -9.85 -4.07
N VAL A 33 -3.51 -9.49 -3.49
CA VAL A 33 -2.92 -8.16 -3.62
C VAL A 33 -2.50 -7.88 -5.07
N GLN A 34 -1.96 -8.87 -5.78
CA GLN A 34 -1.64 -8.74 -7.21
C GLN A 34 -2.91 -8.61 -8.07
N ASN A 35 -3.99 -9.31 -7.73
CA ASN A 35 -5.27 -9.12 -8.40
C ASN A 35 -5.83 -7.71 -8.16
N MET A 36 -5.65 -7.12 -6.97
CA MET A 36 -6.02 -5.72 -6.72
C MET A 36 -5.25 -4.75 -7.64
N MET A 37 -4.00 -5.05 -8.02
CA MET A 37 -3.27 -4.26 -9.01
C MET A 37 -3.89 -4.36 -10.40
N LEU A 38 -4.39 -5.54 -10.78
CA LEU A 38 -5.12 -5.71 -12.04
C LEU A 38 -6.44 -4.95 -12.01
N ASP A 39 -7.17 -4.98 -10.89
CA ASP A 39 -8.40 -4.20 -10.72
C ASP A 39 -8.13 -2.69 -10.81
N PHE A 40 -6.98 -2.23 -10.29
CA PHE A 40 -6.52 -0.84 -10.41
C PHE A 40 -6.21 -0.45 -11.85
N ASP A 41 -5.56 -1.34 -12.62
CA ASP A 41 -5.23 -1.11 -14.03
C ASP A 41 -6.49 -1.13 -14.91
N GLU A 42 -7.43 -2.04 -14.67
CA GLU A 42 -8.73 -2.07 -15.36
C GLU A 42 -9.55 -0.79 -15.10
N ALA A 43 -9.39 -0.21 -13.91
CA ALA A 43 -9.98 1.06 -13.52
C ALA A 43 -9.26 2.30 -14.11
N SER A 44 -8.24 2.14 -14.95
CA SER A 44 -7.48 3.25 -15.54
C SER A 44 -8.37 4.28 -16.23
N GLY A 45 -8.09 5.56 -15.97
CA GLY A 45 -8.90 6.70 -16.43
C GLY A 45 -10.21 6.92 -15.65
N LYS A 46 -10.47 6.13 -14.60
CA LYS A 46 -11.62 6.29 -13.69
C LYS A 46 -11.13 6.39 -12.25
N TRP A 47 -10.66 7.59 -11.88
CA TRP A 47 -9.99 7.80 -10.59
C TRP A 47 -10.82 7.34 -9.38
N GLN A 48 -12.16 7.42 -9.42
CA GLN A 48 -13.02 6.97 -8.32
C GLN A 48 -12.92 5.45 -8.10
N GLN A 49 -12.79 4.68 -9.18
CA GLN A 49 -12.66 3.22 -9.11
C GLN A 49 -11.25 2.85 -8.63
N GLN A 50 -10.23 3.54 -9.12
CA GLN A 50 -8.85 3.38 -8.64
C GLN A 50 -8.73 3.75 -7.15
N TRP A 51 -9.40 4.81 -6.71
CA TRP A 51 -9.50 5.20 -5.31
C TRP A 51 -10.11 4.11 -4.45
N ALA A 52 -11.23 3.52 -4.90
CA ALA A 52 -11.89 2.44 -4.16
C ALA A 52 -10.98 1.21 -3.96
N VAL A 53 -10.11 0.90 -4.92
CA VAL A 53 -9.11 -0.17 -4.81
C VAL A 53 -8.05 0.17 -3.77
N ILE A 54 -7.47 1.39 -3.83
CA ILE A 54 -6.43 1.83 -2.89
C ILE A 54 -6.98 1.98 -1.47
N GLU A 55 -8.18 2.51 -1.32
CA GLU A 55 -8.86 2.61 -0.02
C GLU A 55 -9.05 1.22 0.57
N ALA A 56 -9.51 0.25 -0.23
CA ALA A 56 -9.65 -1.12 0.22
C ALA A 56 -8.31 -1.75 0.63
N LEU A 57 -7.24 -1.49 -0.11
CA LEU A 57 -5.90 -1.96 0.22
C LEU A 57 -5.43 -1.39 1.56
N ALA A 58 -5.58 -0.09 1.76
CA ALA A 58 -5.16 0.57 2.99
C ALA A 58 -5.88 0.00 4.22
N TRP A 59 -7.17 -0.32 4.11
CA TRP A 59 -7.93 -1.00 5.16
C TRP A 59 -7.47 -2.44 5.40
N LEU A 60 -7.11 -3.18 4.35
CA LEU A 60 -6.59 -4.54 4.49
C LEU A 60 -5.24 -4.57 5.20
N LEU A 61 -4.33 -3.66 4.84
CA LEU A 61 -3.03 -3.50 5.50
C LEU A 61 -3.22 -3.11 6.97
N SER A 62 -3.99 -2.06 7.23
CA SER A 62 -4.20 -1.53 8.59
C SER A 62 -5.01 -2.47 9.49
N GLY A 63 -5.82 -3.34 8.90
CA GLY A 63 -6.61 -4.35 9.59
C GLY A 63 -5.86 -5.65 9.88
N ASP A 64 -4.54 -5.70 9.63
CA ASP A 64 -3.69 -6.88 9.85
C ASP A 64 -4.10 -8.10 9.01
N PHE A 65 -4.89 -7.89 7.94
CA PHE A 65 -5.37 -8.98 7.09
C PHE A 65 -4.32 -9.49 6.11
N LEU A 66 -3.28 -8.68 5.86
CA LEU A 66 -2.20 -8.96 4.92
C LEU A 66 -0.86 -9.27 5.60
N SER A 67 -0.80 -9.29 6.94
CA SER A 67 0.47 -9.59 7.66
C SER A 67 1.01 -10.98 7.36
N LEU A 68 0.16 -11.92 6.97
CA LEU A 68 0.58 -13.25 6.51
C LEU A 68 1.53 -13.18 5.31
N MET A 69 1.52 -12.11 4.51
CA MET A 69 2.44 -11.95 3.38
C MET A 69 3.90 -11.97 3.82
N VAL A 70 4.24 -11.51 5.03
CA VAL A 70 5.62 -11.53 5.53
C VAL A 70 6.13 -12.93 5.91
N MET A 71 5.22 -13.92 5.94
CA MET A 71 5.53 -15.31 6.27
C MET A 71 5.88 -16.16 5.04
N ILE A 72 5.91 -15.55 3.85
CA ILE A 72 6.27 -16.24 2.60
C ILE A 72 7.76 -16.64 2.60
N ASP A 73 8.08 -17.74 1.93
CA ASP A 73 9.46 -18.19 1.73
C ASP A 73 10.18 -17.45 0.59
N ASP A 74 9.44 -16.95 -0.40
CA ASP A 74 9.93 -16.10 -1.49
C ASP A 74 9.92 -14.61 -1.12
N GLY A 75 10.98 -14.18 -0.44
CA GLY A 75 11.17 -12.79 -0.05
C GLY A 75 11.39 -11.82 -1.22
N ASP A 76 11.82 -12.30 -2.40
CA ASP A 76 11.97 -11.47 -3.59
C ASP A 76 10.59 -11.10 -4.15
N LEU A 77 9.70 -12.09 -4.29
CA LEU A 77 8.31 -11.89 -4.69
C LEU A 77 7.57 -10.93 -3.75
N PHE A 78 7.73 -11.10 -2.43
CA PHE A 78 7.16 -10.19 -1.45
C PHE A 78 7.63 -8.75 -1.64
N ARG A 79 8.95 -8.55 -1.76
CA ARG A 79 9.55 -7.23 -1.92
C ARG A 79 9.08 -6.56 -3.21
N GLU A 80 9.10 -7.27 -4.32
CA GLU A 80 8.69 -6.73 -5.62
C GLU A 80 7.20 -6.36 -5.63
N THR A 81 6.35 -7.23 -5.07
CA THR A 81 4.92 -6.94 -4.90
C THR A 81 4.70 -5.69 -4.04
N THR A 82 5.41 -5.57 -2.92
CA THR A 82 5.32 -4.39 -2.05
C THR A 82 5.74 -3.10 -2.77
N ILE A 83 6.84 -3.12 -3.53
CA ILE A 83 7.30 -1.95 -4.30
C ILE A 83 6.27 -1.58 -5.38
N LEU A 84 5.66 -2.56 -6.03
CA LEU A 84 4.59 -2.31 -7.00
C LEU A 84 3.36 -1.67 -6.37
N LEU A 85 2.99 -2.05 -5.14
CA LEU A 85 1.90 -1.38 -4.40
C LEU A 85 2.23 0.08 -4.09
N GLU A 86 3.46 0.36 -3.67
CA GLU A 86 3.93 1.73 -3.45
C GLU A 86 3.83 2.55 -4.76
N GLN A 87 4.27 1.99 -5.89
CA GLN A 87 4.14 2.62 -7.20
C GLN A 87 2.69 2.83 -7.62
N MET A 88 1.82 1.85 -7.38
CA MET A 88 0.39 1.93 -7.66
C MET A 88 -0.23 3.10 -6.90
N PHE A 89 0.13 3.28 -5.61
CA PHE A 89 -0.35 4.39 -4.82
C PHE A 89 0.18 5.75 -5.31
N LEU A 90 1.48 5.87 -5.61
CA LEU A 90 2.04 7.09 -6.20
C LEU A 90 1.40 7.45 -7.55
N THR A 91 1.05 6.42 -8.34
CA THR A 91 0.35 6.59 -9.61
C THR A 91 -1.04 7.16 -9.40
N LEU A 92 -1.78 6.69 -8.38
CA LEU A 92 -3.07 7.26 -8.02
C LEU A 92 -2.95 8.71 -7.57
N LEU A 93 -1.97 9.05 -6.73
CA LEU A 93 -1.78 10.44 -6.29
C LEU A 93 -1.50 11.38 -7.48
N ALA A 94 -0.69 10.92 -8.44
CA ALA A 94 -0.46 11.65 -9.68
C ALA A 94 -1.75 11.81 -10.52
N GLU A 95 -2.61 10.80 -10.56
CA GLU A 95 -3.87 10.85 -11.29
C GLU A 95 -4.89 11.78 -10.62
N LEU A 96 -5.03 11.70 -9.29
CA LEU A 96 -5.84 12.64 -8.51
C LEU A 96 -5.36 14.07 -8.70
N GLU A 97 -4.05 14.30 -8.80
CA GLU A 97 -3.52 15.63 -9.08
C GLU A 97 -4.00 16.16 -10.44
N LYS A 98 -3.92 15.34 -11.50
CA LYS A 98 -4.38 15.73 -12.84
C LYS A 98 -5.88 16.04 -12.88
N GLU A 99 -6.66 15.28 -12.12
CA GLU A 99 -8.11 15.42 -12.00
C GLU A 99 -8.54 16.53 -11.02
N GLY A 100 -7.59 17.26 -10.43
CA GLY A 100 -7.86 18.33 -9.45
C GLY A 100 -8.44 17.81 -8.14
N GLN A 101 -8.24 16.52 -7.83
CA GLN A 101 -8.75 15.86 -6.63
C GLN A 101 -7.70 15.71 -5.52
N LEU A 102 -6.44 16.06 -5.77
CA LEU A 102 -5.37 16.05 -4.77
C LEU A 102 -5.34 17.37 -3.97
N GLU A 103 -6.40 17.63 -3.21
CA GLU A 103 -6.51 18.82 -2.36
C GLU A 103 -7.33 18.56 -1.10
N ALA A 104 -7.15 19.37 -0.07
CA ALA A 104 -7.81 19.20 1.23
C ALA A 104 -9.35 19.22 1.21
N HIS A 105 -9.96 19.74 0.14
CA HIS A 105 -11.42 19.92 0.00
C HIS A 105 -11.99 19.22 -1.25
N SER A 106 -11.31 18.19 -1.75
CA SER A 106 -11.76 17.41 -2.90
C SER A 106 -12.86 16.40 -2.54
N ASP A 107 -13.37 15.68 -3.55
CA ASP A 107 -14.29 14.57 -3.35
C ASP A 107 -13.64 13.38 -2.60
N VAL A 108 -12.32 13.37 -2.46
CA VAL A 108 -11.52 12.35 -1.76
C VAL A 108 -11.32 12.74 -0.29
N HIS A 109 -12.42 12.81 0.45
CA HIS A 109 -12.48 13.34 1.82
C HIS A 109 -11.52 12.68 2.83
N ASN A 110 -11.18 11.40 2.63
CA ASN A 110 -10.33 10.63 3.55
C ASN A 110 -8.89 10.48 3.09
N ILE A 111 -8.43 11.27 2.10
CA ILE A 111 -7.09 11.11 1.52
C ILE A 111 -5.96 11.20 2.55
N GLY A 112 -6.04 12.16 3.48
CA GLY A 112 -5.02 12.31 4.54
C GLY A 112 -4.94 11.11 5.47
N LEU A 113 -6.06 10.42 5.72
CA LEU A 113 -6.08 9.18 6.51
C LEU A 113 -5.42 8.03 5.73
N ILE A 114 -5.82 7.84 4.46
CA ILE A 114 -5.29 6.76 3.63
C ILE A 114 -3.79 6.91 3.40
N MET A 115 -3.31 8.13 3.15
CA MET A 115 -1.87 8.42 3.07
C MET A 115 -1.13 8.05 4.36
N GLY A 116 -1.69 8.38 5.53
CA GLY A 116 -1.06 8.07 6.81
C GLY A 116 -1.08 6.57 7.15
N LEU A 117 -2.13 5.84 6.80
CA LEU A 117 -2.18 4.38 6.95
C LEU A 117 -1.11 3.69 6.10
N ILE A 118 -0.99 4.07 4.82
CA ILE A 118 0.00 3.50 3.91
C ILE A 118 1.43 3.91 4.33
N ALA A 119 1.64 5.14 4.79
CA ALA A 119 2.93 5.58 5.33
C ALA A 119 3.32 4.79 6.60
N GLY A 120 2.34 4.50 7.46
CA GLY A 120 2.47 3.64 8.62
C GLY A 120 3.03 2.27 8.26
N GLU A 121 2.34 1.59 7.34
CA GLU A 121 2.75 0.26 6.87
C GLU A 121 4.14 0.27 6.22
N ALA A 122 4.37 1.24 5.32
CA ALA A 122 5.65 1.42 4.67
C ALA A 122 6.81 1.65 5.65
N ASN A 123 6.57 2.37 6.74
CA ASN A 123 7.55 2.57 7.81
C ASN A 123 7.81 1.27 8.58
N THR A 124 6.76 0.51 8.91
CA THR A 124 6.88 -0.78 9.61
C THR A 124 7.73 -1.76 8.79
N LEU A 125 7.39 -1.99 7.52
CA LEU A 125 8.12 -2.91 6.65
C LEU A 125 9.60 -2.56 6.47
N ARG A 126 9.93 -1.26 6.47
CA ARG A 126 11.32 -0.78 6.43
C ARG A 126 12.02 -0.94 7.78
N SER A 127 11.35 -0.61 8.88
CA SER A 127 11.90 -0.70 10.24
C SER A 127 12.21 -2.14 10.65
N ASP A 128 11.36 -3.07 10.24
CA ASP A 128 11.51 -4.50 10.50
C ASP A 128 12.50 -5.18 9.53
N GLY A 129 12.99 -4.44 8.54
CA GLY A 129 14.01 -4.92 7.59
C GLY A 129 13.48 -5.80 6.46
N PHE A 130 12.15 -5.89 6.27
CA PHE A 130 11.56 -6.59 5.13
C PHE A 130 11.83 -5.86 3.81
N ILE A 131 11.80 -4.53 3.83
CA ILE A 131 12.11 -3.68 2.68
C ILE A 131 13.44 -2.96 2.92
N ASN A 132 14.52 -3.53 2.39
CA ASN A 132 15.86 -2.96 2.45
C ASN A 132 16.28 -2.42 1.09
N ILE A 133 16.16 -1.10 0.91
CA ILE A 133 16.46 -0.48 -0.38
C ILE A 133 17.89 0.04 -0.35
N LYS A 134 18.77 -0.62 -1.09
CA LYS A 134 20.12 -0.12 -1.33
C LYS A 134 20.02 1.14 -2.17
N LYS A 135 20.71 2.21 -1.77
CA LYS A 135 20.86 3.42 -2.58
C LYS A 135 21.30 3.03 -3.99
N SER A 136 20.39 3.13 -4.94
CA SER A 136 20.64 2.81 -6.34
C SER A 136 20.83 4.10 -7.12
N LYS A 137 21.79 4.12 -8.04
CA LYS A 137 21.93 5.19 -9.04
C LYS A 137 20.99 4.97 -10.24
N ALA A 138 20.20 3.89 -10.24
CA ALA A 138 19.24 3.63 -11.28
C ALA A 138 18.19 4.74 -11.34
N LYS A 139 17.76 5.09 -12.55
CA LYS A 139 16.70 6.10 -12.77
C LYS A 139 15.31 5.57 -12.42
N SER A 140 15.14 4.25 -12.34
CA SER A 140 13.89 3.59 -12.02
C SER A 140 13.60 3.63 -10.52
N TYR A 141 12.31 3.73 -10.18
CA TYR A 141 11.83 3.60 -8.82
C TYR A 141 11.94 2.14 -8.36
N HIS A 142 12.51 1.93 -7.18
CA HIS A 142 12.73 0.65 -6.52
C HIS A 142 12.27 0.70 -5.05
N GLY A 143 11.27 1.53 -4.75
CA GLY A 143 10.73 1.77 -3.40
C GLY A 143 11.45 2.88 -2.62
N GLN A 144 12.56 3.42 -3.14
CA GLN A 144 13.33 4.44 -2.42
C GLN A 144 12.46 5.68 -2.22
N ASP A 145 12.66 6.35 -1.09
CA ASP A 145 12.07 7.66 -0.81
C ASP A 145 10.52 7.69 -0.90
N PHE A 146 9.86 6.53 -0.72
CA PHE A 146 8.41 6.43 -0.79
C PHE A 146 7.69 7.40 0.17
N ILE A 147 8.05 7.37 1.46
CA ILE A 147 7.48 8.26 2.47
C ILE A 147 7.74 9.74 2.10
N PRO A 148 8.98 10.16 1.77
CA PRO A 148 9.23 11.50 1.23
C PRO A 148 8.34 11.88 0.03
N TYR A 149 8.10 10.99 -0.93
CA TYR A 149 7.20 11.27 -2.05
C TYR A 149 5.75 11.45 -1.60
N LEU A 150 5.27 10.66 -0.63
CA LEU A 150 3.95 10.86 -0.03
C LEU A 150 3.83 12.24 0.62
N LEU A 151 4.83 12.65 1.40
CA LEU A 151 4.85 13.96 2.06
C LEU A 151 4.88 15.10 1.03
N ALA A 152 5.59 14.93 -0.08
CA ALA A 152 5.60 15.92 -1.17
C ALA A 152 4.21 16.11 -1.79
N TYR A 153 3.49 15.02 -2.08
CA TYR A 153 2.10 15.11 -2.57
C TYR A 153 1.16 15.74 -1.53
N ALA A 154 1.31 15.37 -0.25
CA ALA A 154 0.49 15.92 0.82
C ALA A 154 0.69 17.43 0.98
N SER A 155 1.95 17.88 0.99
CA SER A 155 2.31 19.29 1.04
C SER A 155 1.72 20.07 -0.13
N LYS A 156 1.82 19.52 -1.34
CA LYS A 156 1.27 20.13 -2.56
C LYS A 156 -0.25 20.31 -2.51
N GLY A 157 -0.97 19.34 -1.98
CA GLY A 157 -2.43 19.38 -1.81
C GLY A 157 -2.91 20.10 -0.55
N ASN A 158 -2.00 20.63 0.28
CA ASN A 158 -2.29 21.14 1.62
C ASN A 158 -3.06 20.11 2.50
N ILE A 159 -2.71 18.83 2.35
CA ILE A 159 -3.34 17.70 3.02
C ILE A 159 -2.60 17.41 4.32
N SER A 160 -3.33 17.43 5.43
CA SER A 160 -2.82 16.94 6.71
C SER A 160 -2.92 15.42 6.77
N LEU A 161 -1.77 14.74 6.90
CA LEU A 161 -1.73 13.30 7.15
C LEU A 161 -2.32 13.00 8.53
N ARG A 162 -3.11 11.93 8.60
CA ARG A 162 -3.67 11.36 9.83
C ARG A 162 -3.48 9.86 9.78
N GLY A 163 -3.28 9.21 10.92
CA GLY A 163 -3.08 7.76 10.90
C GLY A 163 -2.70 7.18 12.26
N PRO A 164 -1.81 6.18 12.30
CA PRO A 164 -1.42 5.51 13.54
C PRO A 164 -0.83 6.48 14.55
N SER A 165 -0.77 6.08 15.82
CA SER A 165 -0.37 6.96 16.93
C SER A 165 1.03 7.55 16.80
N ASN A 166 1.91 6.93 16.01
CA ASN A 166 3.27 7.38 15.73
C ASN A 166 3.41 8.16 14.40
N ILE A 167 2.31 8.60 13.79
CA ILE A 167 2.34 9.28 12.47
C ILE A 167 3.24 10.53 12.46
N ASP A 168 3.28 11.30 13.55
CA ASP A 168 4.12 12.50 13.66
C ASP A 168 5.61 12.14 13.58
N GLU A 169 6.02 11.01 14.16
CA GLU A 169 7.40 10.52 14.08
C GLU A 169 7.76 10.05 12.67
N ILE A 170 6.80 9.43 11.97
CA ILE A 170 6.97 8.99 10.58
C ILE A 170 7.14 10.19 9.67
N ILE A 171 6.33 11.24 9.86
CA ILE A 171 6.43 12.49 9.10
C ILE A 171 7.80 13.13 9.34
N ALA A 172 8.21 13.31 10.60
CA ALA A 172 9.49 13.93 10.94
C ALA A 172 10.68 13.19 10.29
N LYS A 173 10.72 11.86 10.35
CA LYS A 173 11.77 11.06 9.68
C LYS A 173 11.76 11.19 8.16
N GLY A 174 10.57 11.30 7.56
CA GLY A 174 10.41 11.46 6.12
C GLY A 174 10.87 12.83 5.60
N GLU A 175 10.82 13.88 6.43
CA GLU A 175 11.29 15.23 6.09
C GLU A 175 12.81 15.40 6.19
N GLU A 176 13.51 14.52 6.92
CA GLU A 176 14.96 14.55 7.13
C GLU A 176 15.78 13.92 5.98
N LEU A 177 15.12 13.22 5.04
CA LEU A 177 15.74 12.44 3.95
C LEU A 177 15.76 13.19 2.61
#